data_AF-M1DBC5-F1
#
_entry.id   AF-M1DBC5-F1
#
_cell.length_a   1.000
_cell.length_b   1.000
_cell.length_c   1.000
_cell.angle_alpha   90.00
_cell.angle_beta   90.00
_cell.angle_gamma   90.00
#
_symmetry.space_group_name_H-M   'P 1'
#
loop_
_entity.id
_entity.type
_entity.pdbx_description
1 polymer ?
#
loop_
_entity_poly.entity_id
_entity_poly.type
_entity_poly.pdbx_seq_one_letter_code
_entity_poly.pdbx_strand_id
1 'polypeptide(L)'
;MAEPNDADKNHKLIIDVISDNIRETAYKNQQTTIFQINDDIEVASQEEGYIGSYYHATIVHPVGAYHYNVKYTTLVNNNETAPLEELASVYEVRPIPPDIPHEMKIYEIVDVYDNEGWWFGVITKKVEQKYYVYFPTTADTVAYSIDKLRVHQEWSDGNWIVPLLG
;
A
#
# COMPACT_ATOMS: atom_id res chain seq x y z
N MET A 1 16.00 0.31 33.35
CA MET A 1 15.93 0.57 31.90
C MET A 1 16.81 1.78 31.63
N ALA A 2 17.74 1.71 30.68
CA ALA A 2 18.55 2.87 30.29
C ALA A 2 17.70 3.84 29.48
N GLU A 3 17.90 5.16 29.65
CA GLU A 3 17.25 6.14 28.79
C GLU A 3 17.80 6.05 27.35
N PRO A 4 16.96 6.21 26.32
CA PRO A 4 17.40 6.20 24.93
C PRO A 4 18.34 7.39 24.66
N ASN A 5 19.35 7.15 23.83
CA ASN A 5 20.31 8.19 23.43
C ASN A 5 19.66 9.19 22.44
N ASP A 6 20.33 10.29 22.13
CA ASP A 6 19.78 11.34 21.25
C ASP A 6 19.54 10.86 19.81
N ALA A 7 20.34 9.91 19.32
CA ALA A 7 20.13 9.32 17.99
C ALA A 7 18.89 8.42 17.96
N ASP A 8 18.66 7.64 19.01
CA ASP A 8 17.47 6.79 19.16
C ASP A 8 16.20 7.64 19.26
N LYS A 9 16.27 8.76 19.99
CA LYS A 9 15.18 9.74 20.08
C LYS A 9 14.88 10.37 18.72
N ASN A 10 15.91 10.80 17.99
CA ASN A 10 15.75 11.38 16.67
C ASN A 10 15.19 10.37 15.65
N HIS A 11 15.68 9.13 15.68
CA HIS A 11 15.15 8.04 14.86
C HIS A 11 13.66 7.82 15.13
N LYS A 12 13.26 7.72 16.40
CA LYS A 12 11.86 7.55 16.79
C LYS A 12 11.00 8.71 16.31
N LEU A 13 11.46 9.95 16.47
CA LEU A 13 10.71 11.15 16.04
C LEU A 13 10.46 11.14 14.53
N ILE A 14 11.47 10.78 13.72
CA ILE A 14 11.32 10.67 12.26
C ILE A 14 10.28 9.60 11.91
N ILE A 15 10.37 8.42 12.53
CA ILE A 15 9.40 7.33 12.28
C ILE A 15 7.99 7.74 12.72
N ASP A 16 7.83 8.44 13.84
CA ASP A 16 6.53 8.93 14.30
C ASP A 16 5.89 9.88 13.27
N VAL A 17 6.65 10.87 12.77
CA VAL A 17 6.17 11.81 11.73
C VAL A 17 5.75 11.08 10.44
N ILE A 18 6.58 10.15 9.97
CA ILE A 18 6.28 9.37 8.76
C ILE A 18 5.06 8.49 8.99
N SER A 19 4.92 7.93 10.19
CA SER A 19 3.80 7.07 10.55
C SER A 19 2.46 7.82 10.52
N ASP A 20 2.46 9.09 10.92
CA ASP A 20 1.27 9.93 10.86
C ASP A 20 0.86 10.23 9.41
N ASN A 21 1.83 10.55 8.54
CA ASN A 21 1.58 10.72 7.10
C ASN A 21 1.06 9.42 6.46
N ILE A 22 1.62 8.27 6.86
CA ILE A 22 1.19 6.97 6.36
C ILE A 22 -0.27 6.70 6.76
N ARG A 23 -0.63 6.95 8.02
CA ARG A 23 -2.02 6.77 8.47
C ARG A 23 -2.95 7.67 7.69
N GLU A 24 -2.65 8.96 7.59
CA GLU A 24 -3.48 9.90 6.81
C GLU A 24 -3.70 9.43 5.37
N THR A 25 -2.64 8.93 4.73
CA THR A 25 -2.70 8.41 3.35
C THR A 25 -3.51 7.12 3.25
N ALA A 26 -3.36 6.19 4.20
CA ALA A 26 -4.04 4.90 4.15
C ALA A 26 -5.58 5.01 4.29
N TYR A 27 -6.06 6.02 5.03
CA TYR A 27 -7.49 6.30 5.19
C TYR A 27 -8.06 7.25 4.12
N LYS A 28 -7.23 7.66 3.15
CA LYS A 28 -7.64 8.58 2.09
C LYS A 28 -8.35 7.84 0.96
N ASN A 29 -9.42 8.44 0.47
CA ASN A 29 -10.06 8.03 -0.78
C ASN A 29 -9.14 8.23 -1.99
N GLN A 30 -9.10 7.23 -2.87
CA GLN A 30 -8.52 7.35 -4.20
C GLN A 30 -9.29 8.38 -5.03
N GLN A 31 -8.56 9.11 -5.86
CA GLN A 31 -9.17 10.07 -6.77
C GLN A 31 -9.85 9.35 -7.93
N THR A 32 -11.08 9.77 -8.23
CA THR A 32 -11.92 9.08 -9.21
C THR A 32 -11.31 9.17 -10.62
N THR A 33 -11.07 8.00 -11.20
CA THR A 33 -10.75 7.80 -12.61
C THR A 33 -11.85 6.92 -13.22
N ILE A 34 -12.17 7.14 -14.49
CA ILE A 34 -13.14 6.30 -15.20
C ILE A 34 -12.39 5.11 -15.77
N PHE A 35 -12.66 3.92 -15.24
CA PHE A 35 -12.08 2.67 -15.72
C PHE A 35 -13.05 1.96 -16.68
N GLN A 36 -12.48 1.22 -17.62
CA GLN A 36 -13.19 0.41 -18.59
C GLN A 36 -13.19 -1.07 -18.18
N ILE A 37 -14.09 -1.84 -18.80
CA ILE A 37 -14.10 -3.30 -18.65
C ILE A 37 -12.75 -3.86 -19.09
N ASN A 38 -12.19 -4.77 -18.29
CA ASN A 38 -10.87 -5.38 -18.42
C ASN A 38 -9.67 -4.48 -18.09
N ASP A 39 -9.87 -3.27 -17.56
CA ASP A 39 -8.73 -2.49 -17.03
C ASP A 39 -8.15 -3.20 -15.80
N ASP A 40 -6.82 -3.32 -15.75
CA ASP A 40 -6.08 -3.78 -14.59
C ASP A 40 -5.88 -2.63 -13.60
N ILE A 41 -6.22 -2.88 -12.33
CA ILE A 41 -6.29 -1.89 -11.27
C ILE A 41 -5.77 -2.44 -9.95
N GLU A 42 -5.52 -1.55 -9.01
CA GLU A 42 -5.35 -1.88 -7.60
C GLU A 42 -6.55 -1.38 -6.79
N VAL A 43 -7.05 -2.22 -5.89
CA VAL A 43 -8.10 -1.88 -4.92
C VAL A 43 -7.45 -1.66 -3.56
N ALA A 44 -7.58 -0.44 -3.04
CA ALA A 44 -7.17 -0.09 -1.68
C ALA A 44 -8.22 -0.57 -0.69
N SER A 45 -7.85 -1.43 0.26
CA SER A 45 -8.81 -1.89 1.27
C SER A 45 -9.01 -0.86 2.37
N GLN A 46 -10.28 -0.60 2.70
CA GLN A 46 -10.71 0.21 3.85
C GLN A 46 -11.26 -0.65 4.99
N GLU A 47 -11.13 -1.98 4.89
CA GLU A 47 -11.54 -2.90 5.94
C GLU A 47 -10.52 -2.92 7.08
N GLU A 48 -10.99 -2.92 8.32
CA GLU A 48 -10.14 -3.00 9.51
C GLU A 48 -9.22 -4.23 9.44
N GLY A 49 -7.93 -4.02 9.69
CA GLY A 49 -6.91 -5.06 9.54
C GLY A 49 -6.28 -5.14 8.15
N TYR A 50 -6.91 -4.56 7.12
CA TYR A 50 -6.38 -4.48 5.75
C TYR A 50 -6.08 -3.05 5.29
N ILE A 51 -6.32 -2.05 6.15
CA ILE A 51 -6.05 -0.66 5.84
C ILE A 51 -4.56 -0.43 5.55
N GLY A 52 -4.30 0.20 4.40
CA GLY A 52 -2.94 0.39 3.87
C GLY A 52 -2.47 -0.74 2.94
N SER A 53 -3.38 -1.64 2.54
CA SER A 53 -3.11 -2.65 1.52
C SER A 53 -3.77 -2.34 0.18
N TYR A 54 -3.11 -2.76 -0.90
CA TYR A 54 -3.60 -2.66 -2.27
C TYR A 54 -3.57 -4.04 -2.93
N TYR A 55 -4.71 -4.47 -3.49
CA TYR A 55 -4.83 -5.77 -4.15
C TYR A 55 -5.05 -5.61 -5.65
N HIS A 56 -4.31 -6.41 -6.43
CA HIS A 56 -4.44 -6.40 -7.87
C HIS A 56 -5.76 -7.06 -8.30
N ALA A 57 -6.55 -6.34 -9.09
CA ALA A 57 -7.80 -6.82 -9.66
C ALA A 57 -8.02 -6.28 -11.08
N THR A 58 -9.03 -6.81 -11.74
CA THR A 58 -9.49 -6.37 -13.06
C THR A 58 -10.94 -5.90 -12.97
N ILE A 59 -11.30 -4.83 -13.69
CA ILE A 59 -12.69 -4.37 -13.79
C ILE A 59 -13.53 -5.38 -14.58
N VAL A 60 -14.59 -5.91 -13.98
CA VAL A 60 -15.57 -6.78 -14.68
C VAL A 60 -16.63 -5.91 -15.36
N HIS A 61 -17.28 -5.01 -14.61
CA HIS A 61 -18.20 -4.01 -15.15
C HIS A 61 -18.53 -2.91 -14.11
N PRO A 62 -18.94 -1.70 -14.54
CA PRO A 62 -19.49 -0.70 -13.63
C PRO A 62 -20.84 -1.15 -13.03
N VAL A 63 -21.11 -0.71 -11.80
CA VAL A 63 -22.35 -0.95 -11.07
C VAL A 63 -22.85 0.38 -10.51
N GLY A 64 -23.81 0.98 -11.21
CA GLY A 64 -24.26 2.34 -10.90
C GLY A 64 -23.17 3.39 -11.16
N ALA A 65 -23.24 4.51 -10.43
CA ALA A 65 -22.32 5.64 -10.65
C ALA A 65 -21.05 5.60 -9.79
N TYR A 66 -21.01 4.76 -8.75
CA TYR A 66 -19.99 4.84 -7.70
C TYR A 66 -19.33 3.51 -7.35
N HIS A 67 -19.61 2.44 -8.10
CA HIS A 67 -18.99 1.14 -7.85
C HIS A 67 -18.59 0.43 -9.13
N TYR A 68 -17.62 -0.47 -9.01
CA TYR A 68 -17.29 -1.48 -10.00
C TYR A 68 -17.44 -2.86 -9.37
N ASN A 69 -17.92 -3.84 -10.16
CA ASN A 69 -17.63 -5.23 -9.85
C ASN A 69 -16.20 -5.51 -10.29
N VAL A 70 -15.34 -5.89 -9.35
CA VAL A 70 -13.91 -6.16 -9.58
C VAL A 70 -13.63 -7.62 -9.33
N LYS A 71 -12.64 -8.17 -10.03
CA LYS A 71 -12.18 -9.55 -9.86
C LYS A 71 -10.72 -9.55 -9.47
N TYR A 72 -10.42 -10.03 -8.28
CA TYR A 72 -9.05 -10.10 -7.77
C TYR A 72 -8.22 -11.14 -8.51
N THR A 73 -6.93 -10.85 -8.66
CA THR A 73 -5.98 -11.74 -9.33
C THR A 73 -5.51 -12.87 -8.42
N THR A 74 -5.29 -12.56 -7.14
CA THR A 74 -4.64 -13.44 -6.16
C THR A 74 -5.58 -13.93 -5.06
N LEU A 75 -6.67 -13.21 -4.79
CA LEU A 75 -7.66 -13.58 -3.77
C LEU A 75 -8.69 -14.55 -4.35
N VAL A 76 -9.13 -15.51 -3.52
CA VAL A 76 -10.15 -16.51 -3.87
C VAL A 76 -11.38 -16.34 -2.99
N ASN A 77 -12.53 -16.81 -3.48
CA ASN A 77 -13.76 -16.83 -2.69
C ASN A 77 -13.66 -17.76 -1.47
N ASN A 78 -14.64 -17.70 -0.57
CA ASN A 78 -14.68 -18.50 0.66
C ASN A 78 -14.62 -20.02 0.47
N ASN A 79 -14.93 -20.52 -0.74
CA ASN A 79 -14.87 -21.94 -1.07
C ASN A 79 -13.54 -22.31 -1.75
N GLU A 80 -12.66 -21.34 -1.99
CA GLU A 80 -11.38 -21.47 -2.68
C GLU A 80 -11.50 -22.05 -4.10
N THR A 81 -12.66 -21.88 -4.75
CA THR A 81 -12.94 -22.51 -6.06
C THR A 81 -12.79 -21.57 -7.25
N ALA A 82 -12.81 -20.26 -7.02
CA ALA A 82 -12.71 -19.24 -8.05
C ALA A 82 -12.11 -17.95 -7.47
N PRO A 83 -11.57 -17.07 -8.34
CA PRO A 83 -11.16 -15.73 -7.92
C PRO A 83 -12.28 -14.99 -7.20
N LEU A 84 -11.92 -14.18 -6.20
CA LEU A 84 -12.86 -13.34 -5.48
C LEU A 84 -13.36 -12.22 -6.42
N GLU A 85 -14.68 -12.05 -6.47
CA GLU A 85 -15.33 -10.89 -7.09
C GLU A 85 -16.15 -10.15 -6.04
N GLU A 86 -16.07 -8.82 -6.04
CA GLU A 86 -16.83 -7.97 -5.12
C GLU A 86 -17.11 -6.57 -5.70
N LEU A 87 -17.94 -5.81 -4.99
CA LEU A 87 -18.20 -4.41 -5.31
C LEU A 87 -17.16 -3.53 -4.63
N ALA A 88 -16.28 -2.91 -5.42
CA ALA A 88 -15.36 -1.88 -4.95
C ALA A 88 -15.92 -0.49 -5.24
N SER A 89 -15.74 0.44 -4.31
CA SER A 89 -16.06 1.85 -4.49
C SER A 89 -15.13 2.49 -5.51
N VAL A 90 -15.63 3.44 -6.31
CA VAL A 90 -14.77 4.26 -7.21
C VAL A 90 -13.70 5.05 -6.46
N TYR A 91 -13.82 5.18 -5.14
CA TYR A 91 -12.88 5.83 -4.24
C TYR A 91 -11.85 4.87 -3.62
N GLU A 92 -11.90 3.59 -3.96
CA GLU A 92 -10.94 2.57 -3.49
C GLU A 92 -10.05 2.09 -4.64
N VAL A 93 -10.41 2.42 -5.89
CA VAL A 93 -9.74 1.90 -7.09
C VAL A 93 -8.75 2.93 -7.65
N ARG A 94 -7.55 2.46 -8.01
CA ARG A 94 -6.52 3.22 -8.74
C ARG A 94 -5.91 2.36 -9.86
N PRO A 95 -5.22 2.95 -10.86
CA PRO A 95 -4.51 2.15 -11.87
C PRO A 95 -3.38 1.32 -11.25
N ILE A 96 -2.72 0.46 -12.02
CA ILE A 96 -1.46 -0.17 -11.60
C ILE A 96 -0.34 0.88 -11.58
N PRO A 97 0.43 1.04 -10.49
CA PRO A 97 1.56 1.95 -10.47
C PRO A 97 2.68 1.46 -11.38
N PRO A 98 3.39 2.36 -12.08
CA PRO A 98 4.54 2.00 -12.88
C PRO A 98 5.67 1.49 -11.97
N ASP A 99 6.48 0.57 -12.49
CA ASP A 99 7.69 0.14 -11.81
C ASP A 99 8.76 1.25 -11.86
N ILE A 100 9.35 1.54 -10.70
CA ILE A 100 10.42 2.54 -10.56
C ILE A 100 11.66 1.81 -10.03
N PRO A 101 12.66 1.55 -10.89
CA PRO A 101 13.93 0.98 -10.44
C PRO A 101 14.64 1.98 -9.52
N HIS A 102 14.75 1.63 -8.24
CA HIS A 102 15.26 2.55 -7.22
C HIS A 102 15.96 1.81 -6.07
N GLU A 103 17.01 2.43 -5.52
CA GLU A 103 17.68 1.91 -4.33
C GLU A 103 16.97 2.40 -3.07
N MET A 104 16.36 1.46 -2.35
CA MET A 104 15.60 1.73 -1.13
C MET A 104 16.47 2.23 0.03
N LYS A 105 16.01 3.28 0.71
CA LYS A 105 16.72 3.90 1.85
C LYS A 105 15.95 3.77 3.16
N ILE A 106 16.66 3.93 4.26
CA ILE A 106 16.01 4.09 5.58
C ILE A 106 15.15 5.37 5.55
N TYR A 107 14.00 5.31 6.18
CA TYR A 107 12.92 6.30 6.22
C TYR A 107 12.12 6.43 4.93
N GLU A 108 12.47 5.68 3.88
CA GLU A 108 11.67 5.67 2.66
C GLU A 108 10.35 4.92 2.88
N ILE A 109 9.29 5.45 2.26
CA ILE A 109 7.97 4.84 2.29
C ILE A 109 7.84 3.91 1.09
N VAL A 110 7.44 2.68 1.35
CA VAL A 110 7.44 1.58 0.38
C VAL A 110 6.14 0.80 0.46
N ASP A 111 5.81 0.11 -0.63
CA ASP A 111 4.85 -0.99 -0.58
C ASP A 111 5.61 -2.32 -0.53
N VAL A 112 5.14 -3.23 0.32
CA VAL A 112 5.68 -4.58 0.48
C VAL A 112 4.67 -5.60 -0.03
N TYR A 113 5.09 -6.51 -0.89
CA TYR A 113 4.25 -7.61 -1.34
C TYR A 113 4.20 -8.74 -0.30
N ASP A 114 3.09 -8.82 0.43
CA ASP A 114 2.83 -9.82 1.48
C ASP A 114 1.32 -10.09 1.57
N ASN A 115 0.93 -11.29 2.01
CA ASN A 115 -0.49 -11.72 2.05
C ASN A 115 -1.26 -11.31 0.78
N GLU A 116 -0.75 -11.72 -0.38
CA GLU A 116 -1.40 -11.56 -1.69
C GLU A 116 -1.62 -10.10 -2.18
N GLY A 117 -1.19 -9.10 -1.41
CA GLY A 117 -1.34 -7.67 -1.68
C GLY A 117 -0.08 -6.85 -1.42
N TRP A 118 -0.16 -5.56 -1.72
CA TRP A 118 0.88 -4.57 -1.50
C TRP A 118 0.58 -3.76 -0.24
N TRP A 119 1.43 -3.84 0.77
CA TRP A 119 1.24 -3.21 2.07
C TRP A 119 2.17 -2.02 2.24
N PHE A 120 1.58 -0.87 2.51
CA PHE A 120 2.28 0.40 2.62
C PHE A 120 2.89 0.60 4.01
N GLY A 121 4.19 0.88 4.07
CA GLY A 121 4.94 1.03 5.31
C GLY A 121 6.24 1.82 5.14
N VAL A 122 7.02 1.97 6.21
CA VAL A 122 8.28 2.73 6.23
C VAL A 122 9.47 1.85 6.55
N ILE A 123 10.57 1.99 5.82
CA ILE A 123 11.82 1.31 6.13
C ILE A 123 12.44 1.93 7.39
N THR A 124 12.55 1.15 8.46
CA THR A 124 13.15 1.61 9.73
C THR A 124 14.64 1.33 9.81
N LYS A 125 15.11 0.23 9.21
CA LYS A 125 16.52 -0.16 9.18
C LYS A 125 16.82 -1.16 8.07
N LYS A 126 18.10 -1.24 7.71
CA LYS A 126 18.64 -2.27 6.82
C LYS A 126 19.70 -3.07 7.56
N VAL A 127 19.58 -4.40 7.56
CA VAL A 127 20.58 -5.31 8.12
C VAL A 127 20.93 -6.33 7.06
N GLU A 128 22.21 -6.39 6.68
CA GLU A 128 22.67 -7.18 5.54
C GLU A 128 21.88 -6.87 4.25
N GLN A 129 21.11 -7.85 3.75
CA GLN A 129 20.29 -7.77 2.53
C GLN A 129 18.79 -7.64 2.83
N LYS A 130 18.41 -7.42 4.11
CA LYS A 130 17.02 -7.33 4.54
C LYS A 130 16.67 -5.90 4.99
N TYR A 131 15.50 -5.45 4.55
CA TYR A 131 14.88 -4.20 4.94
C TYR A 131 13.81 -4.49 5.99
N TYR A 132 13.87 -3.81 7.13
CA TYR A 132 12.84 -3.89 8.15
C TYR A 132 11.84 -2.78 7.90
N VAL A 133 10.60 -3.17 7.59
CA VAL A 133 9.51 -2.26 7.30
C VAL A 133 8.57 -2.23 8.49
N TYR A 134 8.27 -1.03 8.98
CA TYR A 134 7.24 -0.80 9.99
C TYR A 134 5.93 -0.41 9.31
N PHE A 135 4.82 -0.99 9.77
CA PHE A 135 3.48 -0.75 9.26
C PHE A 135 2.67 0.02 10.30
N PRO A 136 2.50 1.34 10.16
CA PRO A 136 1.82 2.18 11.14
C PRO A 136 0.36 1.84 11.42
N THR A 137 -0.30 1.16 10.48
CA THR A 137 -1.72 0.74 10.58
C THR A 137 -1.90 -0.52 11.43
N THR A 138 -0.92 -1.43 11.46
CA THR A 138 -0.96 -2.66 12.28
C THR A 138 0.01 -2.64 13.47
N ALA A 139 0.93 -1.68 13.49
CA ALA A 139 2.06 -1.56 14.42
C ALA A 139 3.09 -2.70 14.34
N ASP A 140 3.12 -3.45 13.25
CA ASP A 140 4.11 -4.52 13.04
C ASP A 140 5.41 -4.02 12.44
N THR A 141 6.52 -4.71 12.72
CA THR A 141 7.79 -4.54 12.01
C THR A 141 8.27 -5.89 11.50
N VAL A 142 8.44 -6.01 10.18
CA VAL A 142 8.81 -7.28 9.54
C VAL A 142 9.98 -7.08 8.58
N ALA A 143 10.81 -8.11 8.43
CA ALA A 143 12.02 -8.08 7.61
C ALA A 143 11.77 -8.71 6.22
N TYR A 144 12.00 -7.94 5.16
CA TYR A 144 11.77 -8.35 3.77
C TYR A 144 13.05 -8.22 2.93
N SER A 145 13.14 -9.02 1.86
CA SER A 145 14.17 -8.82 0.82
C SER A 145 13.69 -7.83 -0.22
N ILE A 146 14.63 -7.21 -0.94
CA ILE A 146 14.36 -6.15 -1.90
C ILE A 146 13.35 -6.53 -3.00
N ASP A 147 13.28 -7.80 -3.39
CA ASP A 147 12.35 -8.33 -4.40
C ASP A 147 10.87 -8.24 -3.98
N LYS A 148 10.62 -8.00 -2.68
CA LYS A 148 9.28 -7.81 -2.13
C LYS A 148 8.90 -6.34 -2.00
N LEU A 149 9.81 -5.40 -2.27
CA LEU A 149 9.56 -3.98 -2.08
C LEU A 149 9.39 -3.28 -3.43
N ARG A 150 8.50 -2.29 -3.46
CA ARG A 150 8.47 -1.25 -4.50
C ARG A 150 8.35 0.13 -3.86
N VAL A 151 8.71 1.17 -4.60
CA VAL A 151 8.51 2.55 -4.15
C VAL A 151 7.01 2.79 -4.02
N HIS A 152 6.57 3.29 -2.88
CA HIS A 152 5.16 3.64 -2.74
C HIS A 152 4.84 4.86 -3.62
N GLN A 153 3.70 4.79 -4.29
CA GLN A 153 3.19 5.85 -5.14
C GLN A 153 1.71 6.10 -4.83
N GLU A 154 1.33 7.36 -4.84
CA GLU A 154 -0.06 7.79 -4.73
C GLU A 154 -0.61 8.17 -6.10
N TRP A 155 -1.90 7.90 -6.32
CA TRP A 155 -2.62 8.35 -7.51
C TRP A 155 -3.32 9.67 -7.21
N SER A 156 -2.92 10.73 -7.91
CA SER A 156 -3.48 12.07 -7.74
C SER A 156 -3.55 12.80 -9.07
N ASP A 157 -4.72 13.37 -9.38
CA ASP A 157 -4.97 14.23 -10.52
C ASP A 157 -4.53 13.60 -11.86
N GLY A 158 -4.80 12.31 -12.02
CA GLY A 158 -4.44 11.57 -13.22
C GLY A 158 -2.95 11.23 -13.34
N ASN A 159 -2.17 11.38 -12.27
CA ASN A 159 -0.73 11.15 -12.26
C ASN A 159 -0.28 10.31 -11.06
N TRP A 160 0.80 9.56 -11.24
CA TRP A 160 1.51 8.90 -10.16
C TRP A 160 2.49 9.87 -9.50
N ILE A 161 2.42 9.98 -8.18
CA ILE A 161 3.31 10.81 -7.38
C ILE A 161 4.04 9.92 -6.36
N VAL A 162 5.35 10.14 -6.21
CA VAL A 162 6.12 9.58 -5.09
C VAL A 162 6.02 10.58 -3.95
N PRO A 163 5.43 10.22 -2.79
CA PRO A 163 5.33 11.14 -1.67
C PRO A 163 6.73 11.53 -1.19
N LEU A 164 7.01 12.84 -1.17
CA LEU A 164 8.21 13.35 -0.52
C LEU A 164 7.98 13.34 0.99
N LEU A 165 8.95 12.84 1.74
CA LEU A 165 9.02 13.06 3.17
C LEU A 165 9.08 14.59 3.41
N GLY A 166 8.04 15.14 4.02
CA GLY A 166 7.96 16.56 4.38
C GLY A 166 9.00 16.99 5.41
#